data_AF-A0A2V8S4V9-F1
#
_entry.id   AF-A0A2V8S4V9-F1
#
_cell.length_a   1.000
_cell.length_b   1.000
_cell.length_c   1.000
_cell.angle_alpha   90.00
_cell.angle_beta   90.00
_cell.angle_gamma   90.00
#
_symmetry.space_group_name_H-M   'P 1'
#
loop_
_entity.id
_entity.type
_entity.pdbx_description
1 polymer ?
#
loop_
_entity_poly.entity_id
_entity_poly.type
_entity_poly.pdbx_seq_one_letter_code
_entity_poly.pdbx_strand_id
1 'polypeptide(L)' 'MLTGLTRDGLFLIEKGKVAGPAVNLRFNESPVVMLQNVLGLGPAVPAGRMVLPAIKSGAFTFTSKSDAV' A
#
# COMPACT_ATOMS: atom_id res chain seq x y z
N MET A 1 4.39 -11.84 -9.57
CA MET A 1 3.25 -11.44 -8.72
C MET A 1 3.77 -11.32 -7.30
N LEU A 2 3.45 -10.22 -6.63
CA LEU A 2 3.74 -10.03 -5.22
C LEU A 2 2.48 -10.39 -4.43
N THR A 3 2.61 -11.32 -3.51
CA THR A 3 1.56 -11.66 -2.55
C THR A 3 2.03 -11.23 -1.17
N GLY A 4 1.14 -10.63 -0.40
CA GLY A 4 1.49 -10.15 0.92
C GLY A 4 0.29 -9.87 1.80
N LEU A 5 0.59 -9.72 3.09
CA LEU A 5 -0.34 -9.31 4.11
C LEU A 5 0.14 -7.97 4.67
N THR A 6 -0.75 -6.99 4.73
CA THR A 6 -0.46 -5.73 5.43
C THR A 6 -0.48 -5.97 6.93
N ARG A 7 0.55 -5.45 7.64
CA ARG A 7 0.63 -5.49 9.12
C ARG A 7 0.39 -4.09 9.70
N ASP A 8 1.00 -3.82 10.84
CA ASP A 8 1.00 -2.54 11.53
C ASP A 8 1.54 -1.42 10.63
N GLY A 9 0.83 -0.28 10.64
CA GLY A 9 1.16 0.88 9.83
C GLY A 9 0.30 1.08 8.57
N LEU A 10 -0.72 0.24 8.35
CA LEU A 10 -1.74 0.51 7.34
C LEU A 10 -2.88 1.35 7.92
N PHE A 11 -3.22 2.43 7.22
CA PHE A 11 -4.23 3.39 7.63
C PHE A 11 -5.24 3.63 6.51
N LEU A 12 -6.52 3.69 6.88
CA LEU A 12 -7.58 4.09 5.98
C LEU A 12 -7.57 5.62 5.84
N ILE A 13 -7.58 6.11 4.60
CA ILE A 13 -7.67 7.54 4.29
C ILE A 13 -9.02 7.81 3.63
N GLU A 14 -9.85 8.62 4.27
CA GLU A 14 -11.14 9.07 3.74
C GLU A 14 -11.14 10.60 3.63
N LYS A 15 -11.52 11.12 2.46
CA LYS A 15 -11.57 12.57 2.19
C LYS A 15 -10.25 13.29 2.53
N GLY A 16 -9.12 12.63 2.30
CA GLY A 16 -7.79 13.17 2.56
C GLY A 16 -7.35 13.18 4.03
N LYS A 17 -8.12 12.55 4.93
CA LYS A 17 -7.78 12.41 6.35
C LYS A 17 -7.67 10.95 6.74
N VAL A 18 -6.77 10.65 7.68
CA VAL A 18 -6.67 9.31 8.28
C VAL A 18 -7.92 9.07 9.11
N ALA A 19 -8.72 8.09 8.71
CA ALA A 19 -9.96 7.71 9.38
C ALA A 19 -9.72 6.70 10.51
N GLY A 20 -8.71 5.83 10.38
CA GLY A 20 -8.37 4.83 11.39
C GLY A 20 -7.38 3.78 10.89
N PRO A 21 -6.96 2.84 11.74
CA PRO A 21 -6.12 1.72 11.33
C PRO A 21 -6.92 0.76 10.45
N ALA A 22 -6.28 0.22 9.41
CA ALA A 22 -6.78 -0.91 8.64
C ALA A 22 -5.79 -2.06 8.81
N VAL A 23 -6.27 -3.25 9.14
CA VAL A 23 -5.41 -4.40 9.45
C VAL A 23 -5.78 -5.61 8.60
N ASN A 24 -4.79 -6.49 8.42
CA ASN A 24 -4.97 -7.82 7.84
C ASN A 24 -5.57 -7.84 6.41
N LEU A 25 -5.27 -6.84 5.59
CA LEU A 25 -5.62 -6.88 4.17
C LEU A 25 -4.60 -7.73 3.40
N ARG A 26 -5.11 -8.70 2.66
CA ARG A 26 -4.31 -9.44 1.69
C ARG A 26 -4.29 -8.69 0.37
N PHE A 27 -3.12 -8.68 -0.24
CA PHE A 27 -2.96 -8.21 -1.60
C PHE A 27 -2.29 -9.29 -2.46
N ASN A 28 -2.76 -9.34 -3.70
CA ASN A 28 -2.21 -10.11 -4.79
C ASN A 28 -2.09 -9.06 -5.89
N GLU A 29 -0.88 -8.56 -6.13
CA GLU A 29 -0.67 -7.51 -7.12
C GLU A 29 0.65 -7.71 -7.86
N SER A 30 0.66 -7.31 -9.13
CA SER A 30 1.90 -7.27 -9.90
C SER A 30 2.60 -5.92 -9.66
N PRO A 31 3.88 -5.91 -9.23
CA PRO A 31 4.64 -4.67 -9.09
C PRO A 31 4.70 -3.85 -10.40
N VAL A 32 4.67 -4.53 -11.55
CA VAL A 32 4.64 -3.88 -12.87
C VAL A 32 3.33 -3.12 -13.07
N VAL A 33 2.19 -3.73 -12.72
CA VAL A 33 0.87 -3.12 -12.83
C VAL A 33 0.71 -1.97 -11.83
N MET A 34 1.22 -2.13 -10.61
CA MET A 34 1.28 -1.06 -9.62
C MET A 34 2.05 0.16 -10.15
N LEU A 35 3.22 -0.06 -10.75
CA LEU A 35 4.06 1.02 -11.30
C LEU A 35 3.45 1.69 -12.53
N GLN A 36 2.67 0.97 -13.33
CA GLN A 36 1.92 1.55 -14.45
C GLN A 36 0.80 2.49 -13.99
N ASN A 37 0.22 2.24 -12.81
CA ASN A 37 -0.90 3.01 -12.26
C ASN A 37 -0.45 4.06 -11.23
N VAL A 38 0.78 4.56 -11.31
CA VAL A 38 1.28 5.60 -10.39
C VAL A 38 0.59 6.93 -10.67
N LEU A 39 -0.11 7.44 -9.67
CA LEU A 39 -0.80 8.73 -9.68
C LEU A 39 0.08 9.87 -9.14
N GLY A 40 1.13 9.54 -8.40
CA GLY A 40 2.05 10.53 -7.85
C GLY A 40 3.17 9.92 -7.03
N LEU A 41 4.25 10.68 -6.92
CA LEU A 41 5.43 10.36 -6.12
C LEU A 41 5.65 11.47 -5.09
N GLY A 42 5.91 11.07 -3.85
CA GLY A 42 6.35 11.97 -2.78
C GLY A 42 7.86 12.20 -2.80
N PRO A 43 8.38 12.97 -1.83
CA PRO A 43 9.82 13.12 -1.64
C PRO A 43 10.47 11.77 -1.35
N ALA A 44 11.67 11.57 -1.91
CA ALA A 44 12.46 10.37 -1.68
C ALA A 44 13.00 10.38 -0.24
N VAL A 45 12.70 9.32 0.53
CA VAL A 45 13.13 9.18 1.92
C VAL A 45 13.98 7.93 2.10
N PRO A 46 14.93 7.90 3.05
CA PRO A 46 15.68 6.69 3.35
C PRO A 46 14.75 5.54 3.77
N ALA A 47 14.90 4.40 3.10
CA ALA A 47 14.16 3.16 3.34
C ALA A 47 15.16 1.98 3.33
N GLY A 48 15.70 1.66 4.51
CA GLY A 48 16.74 0.65 4.66
C GLY A 48 18.03 1.05 3.94
N ARG A 49 18.47 0.26 2.96
CA ARG A 49 19.68 0.52 2.15
C ARG A 49 19.41 1.35 0.89
N MET A 50 18.18 1.79 0.68
CA MET A 50 17.75 2.52 -0.51
C MET A 50 17.09 3.84 -0.11
N VAL A 51 17.00 4.78 -1.05
CA VAL A 51 16.16 5.97 -0.92
C VAL A 51 14.98 5.79 -1.85
N LEU A 52 13.77 5.75 -1.29
CA LEU A 52 12.54 5.45 -2.03
C LEU A 52 11.51 6.55 -1.78
N PRO A 53 10.83 7.07 -2.82
CA PRO A 53 9.72 7.98 -2.65
C PRO A 53 8.47 7.23 -2.16
N ALA A 54 7.60 7.95 -1.46
CA ALA A 54 6.23 7.48 -1.25
C ALA A 54 5.53 7.39 -2.62
N ILE A 55 4.88 6.26 -2.90
CA ILE A 55 4.18 6.04 -4.17
C ILE A 55 2.67 6.02 -3.91
N LYS A 56 1.93 6.85 -4.63
CA LYS A 56 0.47 6.77 -4.69
C LYS A 56 0.09 6.01 -5.97
N SER A 57 -0.24 4.73 -5.86
CA SER A 57 -0.76 3.95 -6.98
C SER A 57 -2.29 3.91 -6.97
N GLY A 58 -2.90 4.10 -8.13
CA GLY A 58 -4.31 3.82 -8.37
C GLY A 58 -4.56 2.33 -8.60
N ALA A 59 -5.83 1.93 -8.51
CA ALA A 59 -6.30 0.59 -8.87
C ALA A 59 -5.55 -0.59 -8.19
N PHE A 60 -5.01 -0.39 -6.99
CA PHE A 60 -4.36 -1.45 -6.22
C PHE A 60 -5.41 -2.42 -5.65
N THR A 61 -5.23 -3.71 -5.89
CA THR A 61 -6.25 -4.71 -5.52
C THR A 61 -5.98 -5.34 -4.15
N PHE A 62 -6.87 -5.10 -3.20
CA PHE A 62 -6.97 -5.89 -1.97
C PHE A 62 -7.98 -7.02 -2.16
N THR A 63 -7.54 -8.26 -1.98
CA THR A 63 -8.32 -9.44 -2.35
C THR A 63 -9.17 -9.98 -1.20
N SER A 64 -8.78 -9.74 0.05
CA SER A 64 -9.52 -10.24 1.21
C SER A 64 -9.10 -9.51 2.48
N LYS A 65 -10.08 -9.27 3.37
CA LYS A 65 -9.83 -9.01 4.78
C LYS A 65 -9.62 -10.37 5.46
N SER A 66 -8.42 -10.63 5.97
CA SER A 66 -8.21 -11.79 6.83
C SER A 66 -8.68 -11.45 8.24
N ASP A 67 -9.72 -12.10 8.73
CA ASP A 67 -9.91 -12.25 10.17
C ASP A 67 -8.81 -13.21 10.65
N ALA A 68 -7.70 -12.65 11.12
CA ALA A 68 -6.83 -13.37 12.02
C ALA A 68 -7.45 -13.21 13.41
N VAL A 69 -8.06 -14.28 13.92
CA VAL A 69 -8.33 -14.45 15.35
C VAL A 69 -7.01 -14.64 16.09
#